data_AF-A0A538RMX2-F1
#
_entry.id   AF-A0A538RMX2-F1
#
_cell.length_a   1.000
_cell.length_b   1.000
_cell.length_c   1.000
_cell.angle_alpha   90.00
_cell.angle_beta   90.00
_cell.angle_gamma   90.00
#
_symmetry.space_group_name_H-M   'P 1'
#
loop_
_entity.id
_entity.type
_entity.pdbx_description
1 polymer ?
#
loop_
_entity_poly.entity_id
_entity_poly.type
_entity_poly.pdbx_seq_one_letter_code
_entity_poly.pdbx_strand_id
1 'polypeptide(L)'
;MLRAFATRTPRNLAEAAERYRELLNGVDRLWQQALADSAATGKPPPTALADPAQEELRQVFYGIDSPTNIAINPVGDLDLLPDRPSQAKLQELRKAVETWRATGPAAPPRAMVLEDAAKPYPARVFIRGNPNNPGEAVPKQFLAVLSASDRKPFEHGSGRLDLARAIVDRCNPLTARVLVNRIWLHHFGKGLVHTPSDFGLRSEPPTHPELLDYLAATFMHRGWSIKHLHRLIMLSAVYQQQSDDRPACRAVDPENNLLWKMNRTRLDFEATRDALLATAGALDRRLGGRSFKDLTASQSTRRTVYAYLDRLNVPGLFRTFDFPSPDATSPQRDVTTVAPQVLFLMNNSFVLGQARQLLRRPEMASETDAA
;
A
#
# COMPACT_ATOMS: atom_id res chain seq x y z
N MET A 1 -39.63 32.90 32.98
CA MET A 1 -39.36 32.64 34.42
C MET A 1 -40.11 33.54 35.39
N LEU A 2 -40.18 34.87 35.20
CA LEU A 2 -40.79 35.82 36.16
C LEU A 2 -42.25 35.48 36.55
N ARG A 3 -43.08 34.97 35.64
CA ARG A 3 -44.48 34.58 35.94
C ARG A 3 -44.62 33.44 36.96
N ALA A 4 -43.68 32.50 37.01
CA ALA A 4 -43.71 31.37 37.95
C ALA A 4 -43.39 31.78 39.41
N PHE A 5 -42.80 32.96 39.59
CA PHE A 5 -42.45 33.54 40.89
C PHE A 5 -43.26 34.80 41.22
N ALA A 6 -44.05 35.33 40.28
CA ALA A 6 -44.81 36.57 40.43
C ALA A 6 -45.97 36.49 41.43
N THR A 7 -46.53 35.29 41.67
CA THR A 7 -47.73 35.13 42.52
C THR A 7 -47.41 34.83 43.98
N ARG A 8 -46.21 34.32 44.29
CA ARG A 8 -45.79 34.01 45.68
C ARG A 8 -44.27 33.79 45.78
N THR A 9 -43.58 34.49 46.67
CA THR A 9 -42.15 34.26 46.96
C THR A 9 -41.94 32.89 47.62
N PRO A 10 -40.98 32.05 47.15
CA PRO A 10 -40.71 30.75 47.76
C PRO A 10 -40.16 30.91 49.18
N ARG A 11 -40.62 30.08 50.11
CA ARG A 11 -40.26 30.17 51.54
C ARG A 11 -38.90 29.58 51.86
N ASN A 12 -38.43 28.64 51.03
CA ASN A 12 -37.14 27.98 51.17
C ASN A 12 -36.61 27.52 49.79
N LEU A 13 -35.36 27.05 49.78
CA LEU A 13 -34.69 26.61 48.54
C LEU A 13 -35.38 25.40 47.90
N ALA A 14 -35.99 24.51 48.68
CA ALA A 14 -36.69 23.33 48.18
C ALA A 14 -37.94 23.73 47.38
N GLU A 15 -38.72 24.70 47.85
CA GLU A 15 -39.89 25.21 47.14
C GLU A 15 -39.48 25.94 45.84
N ALA A 16 -38.36 26.65 45.85
CA ALA A 16 -37.82 27.25 44.63
C ALA A 16 -37.40 26.18 43.60
N ALA A 17 -36.69 25.14 44.04
CA ALA A 17 -36.27 24.02 43.19
C ALA A 17 -37.47 23.27 42.58
N GLU A 18 -38.51 23.05 43.37
CA GLU A 18 -39.74 22.40 42.92
C GLU A 18 -40.43 23.18 41.80
N ARG A 19 -40.51 24.50 41.92
CA ARG A 19 -41.09 25.36 40.87
C ARG A 19 -40.25 25.39 39.60
N TYR A 20 -38.91 25.38 39.73
CA TYR A 20 -38.03 25.22 38.58
C TYR A 20 -38.23 23.86 37.92
N ARG A 21 -38.39 22.78 38.69
CA ARG A 21 -38.68 21.44 38.18
C ARG A 21 -39.97 21.41 37.37
N GLU A 22 -41.06 21.96 37.90
CA GLU A 22 -42.35 22.02 37.19
C GLU A 22 -42.25 22.79 35.87
N LEU A 23 -41.57 23.93 35.89
CA LEU A 23 -41.39 24.79 34.73
C LEU A 23 -40.53 24.11 33.64
N LEU A 24 -39.39 23.54 34.02
CA LEU A 24 -38.47 22.88 33.09
C LEU A 24 -39.09 21.58 32.53
N ASN A 25 -39.69 20.74 33.37
CA ASN A 25 -40.38 19.52 32.93
C ASN A 25 -41.65 19.82 32.10
N GLY A 26 -42.26 20.99 32.29
CA GLY A 26 -43.36 21.45 31.46
C GLY A 26 -42.90 21.76 30.04
N VAL A 27 -41.83 22.54 29.90
CA VAL A 27 -41.23 22.87 28.59
C VAL A 27 -40.71 21.64 27.88
N ASP A 28 -40.05 20.73 28.59
CA ASP A 28 -39.57 19.46 28.03
C ASP A 28 -40.70 18.61 27.44
N ARG A 29 -41.79 18.43 28.19
CA ARG A 29 -42.97 17.69 27.72
C ARG A 29 -43.61 18.32 26.49
N LEU A 30 -43.73 19.65 26.46
CA LEU A 30 -44.27 20.37 25.30
C LEU A 30 -43.40 20.15 24.05
N TRP A 31 -42.07 20.18 24.21
CA TRP A 31 -41.15 19.93 23.12
C TRP A 31 -41.22 18.49 22.59
N GLN A 32 -41.23 17.51 23.49
CA GLN A 32 -41.35 16.10 23.14
C GLN A 32 -42.67 15.79 22.44
N GLN A 33 -43.78 16.40 22.88
CA GLN A 33 -45.08 16.31 22.20
C GLN A 33 -45.02 16.91 20.80
N ALA A 34 -44.43 18.10 20.64
CA ALA A 34 -44.31 18.74 19.32
C ALA A 34 -43.47 17.90 18.34
N LEU A 35 -42.42 17.22 18.81
CA LEU A 35 -41.64 16.27 18.02
C LEU A 35 -42.44 15.01 17.66
N ALA A 36 -43.16 14.44 18.61
CA ALA A 36 -44.00 13.26 18.39
C ALA A 36 -45.13 13.54 17.38
N ASP A 37 -45.79 14.68 17.49
CA ASP A 37 -46.85 15.11 16.58
C ASP A 37 -46.31 15.34 15.16
N SER A 38 -45.12 15.93 15.03
CA SER A 38 -44.45 16.10 13.74
C SER A 38 -44.10 14.76 13.10
N ALA A 39 -43.60 13.81 13.89
CA ALA A 39 -43.27 12.46 13.43
C ALA A 39 -44.52 11.68 13.00
N ALA A 40 -45.62 11.78 13.75
CA ALA A 40 -46.89 11.12 13.43
C ALA A 40 -47.57 11.72 12.18
N THR A 41 -47.38 13.01 11.92
CA THR A 41 -47.99 13.72 10.78
C THR A 41 -47.09 13.82 9.54
N GLY A 42 -45.85 13.31 9.61
CA GLY A 42 -44.88 13.37 8.51
C GLY A 42 -44.40 14.78 8.17
N LYS A 43 -44.62 15.77 9.05
CA LYS A 43 -44.16 17.15 8.89
C LYS A 43 -42.70 17.29 9.31
N PRO A 44 -41.96 18.28 8.79
CA PRO A 44 -40.61 18.57 9.26
C PRO A 44 -40.64 18.95 10.76
N PRO A 45 -39.66 18.50 11.55
CA PRO A 45 -39.63 18.74 12.99
C PRO A 45 -39.65 20.23 13.29
N PRO A 46 -40.39 20.67 14.33
CA PRO A 46 -40.40 22.07 14.74
C PRO A 46 -38.98 22.53 15.09
N THR A 47 -38.64 23.77 14.74
CA THR A 47 -37.34 24.37 15.03
C THR A 47 -37.34 25.21 16.32
N ALA A 48 -38.52 25.57 16.81
CA ALA A 48 -38.72 26.35 18.03
C ALA A 48 -40.13 26.12 18.62
N LEU A 49 -40.30 26.40 19.91
CA LEU A 49 -41.62 26.54 20.54
C LEU A 49 -42.26 27.89 20.20
N ALA A 50 -43.59 27.93 20.16
CA ALA A 50 -44.34 29.13 19.79
C ALA A 50 -44.28 30.25 20.85
N ASP A 51 -44.13 29.91 22.13
CA ASP A 51 -43.95 30.88 23.22
C ASP A 51 -42.44 31.19 23.36
N PRO A 52 -42.01 32.45 23.14
CA PRO A 52 -40.61 32.85 23.25
C PRO A 52 -39.97 32.51 24.60
N ALA A 53 -40.74 32.60 25.70
CA ALA A 53 -40.22 32.32 27.02
C ALA A 53 -40.00 30.81 27.27
N GLN A 54 -40.79 29.96 26.59
CA GLN A 54 -40.59 28.51 26.62
C GLN A 54 -39.46 28.10 25.69
N GLU A 55 -39.30 28.79 24.56
CA GLU A 55 -38.20 28.56 23.63
C GLU A 55 -36.83 28.83 24.26
N GLU A 56 -36.66 29.92 25.01
CA GLU A 56 -35.42 30.18 25.75
C GLU A 56 -35.05 29.04 26.71
N LEU A 57 -36.04 28.47 27.40
CA LEU A 57 -35.85 27.34 28.30
C LEU A 57 -35.55 26.04 27.55
N ARG A 58 -36.19 25.83 26.39
CA ARG A 58 -35.91 24.69 25.53
C ARG A 58 -34.47 24.72 25.03
N GLN A 59 -33.95 25.89 24.66
CA GLN A 59 -32.57 26.06 24.19
C GLN A 59 -31.53 25.65 25.25
N VAL A 60 -31.86 25.78 26.54
CA VAL A 60 -30.97 25.31 27.63
C VAL A 60 -30.80 23.79 27.60
N PHE A 61 -31.80 23.02 27.15
CA PHE A 61 -31.74 21.56 27.05
C PHE A 61 -31.37 21.03 25.66
N TYR A 62 -31.81 21.72 24.62
CA TYR A 62 -31.81 21.22 23.24
C TYR A 62 -31.15 22.19 22.24
N GLY A 63 -30.58 23.29 22.73
CA GLY A 63 -29.85 24.24 21.90
C GLY A 63 -28.49 23.69 21.47
N ILE A 64 -27.93 24.26 20.40
CA ILE A 64 -26.64 23.78 19.87
C ILE A 64 -25.50 23.98 20.87
N ASP A 65 -25.55 25.05 21.65
CA ASP A 65 -24.58 25.38 22.72
C ASP A 65 -25.05 24.89 24.11
N SER A 66 -26.09 24.06 24.16
CA SER A 66 -26.60 23.53 25.42
C SER A 66 -25.55 22.64 26.09
N PRO A 67 -25.40 22.71 27.43
CA PRO A 67 -24.56 21.78 28.19
C PRO A 67 -24.97 20.32 28.02
N THR A 68 -26.24 20.05 27.64
CA THR A 68 -26.75 18.71 27.37
C THR A 68 -26.63 18.30 25.90
N ASN A 69 -26.26 19.23 25.00
CA ASN A 69 -25.95 18.92 23.61
C ASN A 69 -24.47 18.53 23.45
N ILE A 70 -24.18 17.27 23.71
CA ILE A 70 -22.84 16.72 23.49
C ILE A 70 -22.65 16.56 21.98
N ALA A 71 -21.85 17.44 21.37
CA ALA A 71 -21.49 17.34 19.96
C ALA A 71 -20.86 15.95 19.70
N ILE A 72 -21.46 15.18 18.78
CA ILE A 72 -20.94 13.88 18.37
C ILE A 72 -19.69 14.13 17.51
N ASN A 73 -18.56 14.38 18.18
CA ASN A 73 -17.30 14.56 17.49
C ASN A 73 -16.79 13.18 17.02
N PRO A 74 -16.27 13.03 15.79
CA PRO A 74 -15.97 11.70 15.23
C PRO A 74 -14.79 10.97 15.91
N VAL A 75 -14.00 11.68 16.72
CA VAL A 75 -12.71 11.19 17.22
C VAL A 75 -12.52 11.66 18.66
N GLY A 76 -12.87 10.86 19.66
CA GLY A 76 -12.40 11.10 21.03
C GLY A 76 -13.31 10.62 22.16
N ASP A 77 -14.58 11.01 22.17
CA ASP A 77 -15.35 11.00 23.43
C ASP A 77 -16.48 9.95 23.50
N LEU A 78 -16.56 9.01 22.55
CA LEU A 78 -17.60 7.96 22.53
C LEU A 78 -17.32 6.77 23.48
N ASP A 79 -16.15 6.73 24.13
CA ASP A 79 -15.89 5.83 25.26
C ASP A 79 -16.73 6.20 26.50
N LEU A 80 -17.49 7.30 26.43
CA LEU A 80 -18.42 7.76 27.47
C LEU A 80 -19.85 7.19 27.36
N LEU A 81 -20.18 6.38 26.34
CA LEU A 81 -21.45 5.62 26.33
C LEU A 81 -21.32 4.45 27.32
N PRO A 82 -22.09 4.38 28.42
CA PRO A 82 -21.83 3.43 29.49
C PRO A 82 -22.21 1.98 29.17
N ASP A 83 -23.06 1.72 28.16
CA ASP A 83 -23.59 0.38 27.90
C ASP A 83 -22.85 -0.36 26.76
N ARG A 84 -22.31 -1.54 27.08
CA ARG A 84 -21.62 -2.43 26.13
C ARG A 84 -22.46 -2.82 24.91
N PRO A 85 -23.79 -3.06 24.99
CA PRO A 85 -24.60 -3.42 23.83
C PRO A 85 -24.62 -2.34 22.75
N SER A 86 -24.80 -1.08 23.11
CA SER A 86 -24.81 0.03 22.15
C SER A 86 -23.44 0.26 21.52
N GLN A 87 -22.36 0.13 22.30
CA GLN A 87 -20.99 0.17 21.76
C GLN A 87 -20.76 -0.93 20.72
N ALA A 88 -21.18 -2.16 21.01
CA ALA A 88 -21.05 -3.29 20.09
C ALA A 88 -21.84 -3.05 18.80
N LYS A 89 -23.08 -2.55 18.89
CA LYS A 89 -23.89 -2.27 17.71
C LYS A 89 -23.32 -1.14 16.86
N LEU A 90 -22.79 -0.09 17.50
CA LEU A 90 -22.11 0.99 16.79
C LEU A 90 -20.85 0.48 16.08
N GLN A 91 -20.05 -0.36 16.74
CA GLN A 91 -18.87 -0.96 16.13
C GLN A 91 -19.23 -1.84 14.93
N GLU A 92 -20.31 -2.62 15.04
CA GLU A 92 -20.87 -3.41 13.93
C GLU A 92 -21.25 -2.51 12.73
N LEU A 93 -22.01 -1.45 12.97
CA LEU A 93 -22.43 -0.51 11.92
C LEU A 93 -21.23 0.22 11.30
N ARG A 94 -20.25 0.66 12.10
CA ARG A 94 -19.01 1.25 11.61
C ARG A 94 -18.23 0.29 10.73
N LYS A 95 -18.10 -0.97 11.16
CA LYS A 95 -17.44 -2.02 10.38
C LYS A 95 -18.19 -2.29 9.08
N ALA A 96 -19.52 -2.27 9.08
CA ALA A 96 -20.33 -2.42 7.87
C ALA A 96 -20.12 -1.24 6.91
N VAL A 97 -20.11 0.01 7.40
CA VAL A 97 -19.85 1.21 6.60
C VAL A 97 -18.44 1.18 6.02
N GLU A 98 -17.41 0.88 6.81
CA GLU A 98 -16.05 0.79 6.29
C GLU A 98 -15.87 -0.38 5.32
N THR A 99 -16.52 -1.52 5.58
CA THR A 99 -16.54 -2.65 4.65
C THR A 99 -17.20 -2.27 3.32
N TRP A 100 -18.31 -1.53 3.36
CA TRP A 100 -18.98 -1.05 2.15
C TRP A 100 -18.14 0.02 1.43
N ARG A 101 -17.50 0.94 2.16
CA ARG A 101 -16.57 1.93 1.61
C ARG A 101 -15.34 1.29 0.97
N ALA A 102 -14.93 0.12 1.45
CA ALA A 102 -13.80 -0.64 0.89
C ALA A 102 -14.23 -1.59 -0.24
N THR A 103 -15.41 -2.20 -0.13
CA THR A 103 -15.84 -3.32 -1.01
C THR A 103 -17.00 -3.00 -1.95
N GLY A 104 -17.65 -1.85 -1.79
CA GLY A 104 -18.78 -1.42 -2.61
C GLY A 104 -18.40 -1.19 -4.08
N PRO A 105 -19.37 -1.29 -5.00
CA PRO A 105 -19.13 -1.13 -6.45
C PRO A 105 -18.68 0.29 -6.84
N ALA A 106 -19.03 1.31 -6.05
CA ALA A 106 -18.63 2.71 -6.23
C ALA A 106 -17.51 3.16 -5.29
N ALA A 107 -16.83 2.23 -4.61
CA ALA A 107 -15.72 2.58 -3.73
C ALA A 107 -14.59 3.23 -4.54
N PRO A 108 -14.15 4.46 -4.20
CA PRO A 108 -13.04 5.08 -4.91
C PRO A 108 -11.76 4.25 -4.69
N PRO A 109 -10.85 4.19 -5.66
CA PRO A 109 -9.55 3.58 -5.45
C PRO A 109 -8.84 4.33 -4.32
N ARG A 110 -8.52 3.59 -3.24
CA ARG A 110 -7.74 4.12 -2.11
C ARG A 110 -6.33 3.56 -2.19
N ALA A 111 -5.35 4.41 -1.94
CA ALA A 111 -3.98 4.00 -1.69
C ALA A 111 -3.65 4.34 -0.24
N MET A 112 -2.97 3.41 0.44
CA MET A 112 -2.35 3.73 1.72
C MET A 112 -1.20 4.69 1.45
N VAL A 113 -1.30 5.91 1.95
CA VAL A 113 -0.25 6.92 1.89
C VAL A 113 0.26 7.20 3.29
N LEU A 114 1.55 7.45 3.41
CA LEU A 114 2.16 7.91 4.65
C LEU A 114 2.34 9.42 4.53
N GLU A 115 1.73 10.16 5.45
CA GLU A 115 1.92 11.61 5.55
C GLU A 115 2.88 11.93 6.71
N ASP A 116 3.60 13.04 6.57
CA ASP A 116 4.42 13.54 7.66
C ASP A 116 3.52 14.10 8.78
N ALA A 117 3.91 13.85 10.02
CA ALA A 117 3.25 14.47 11.16
C ALA A 117 3.42 15.99 11.10
N ALA A 118 2.37 16.75 11.43
CA ALA A 118 2.39 18.22 11.43
C ALA A 118 3.55 18.80 12.26
N LYS A 119 3.91 18.12 13.36
CA LYS A 119 5.10 18.40 14.16
C LYS A 119 6.02 17.18 14.18
N PRO A 120 7.17 17.22 13.48
CA PRO A 120 8.13 16.12 13.49
C PRO A 120 8.68 15.86 14.91
N TYR A 121 8.81 14.59 15.27
CA TYR A 121 9.46 14.19 16.51
C TYR A 121 10.98 14.41 16.42
N PRO A 122 11.61 15.15 17.34
CA PRO A 122 13.07 15.30 17.38
C PRO A 122 13.69 13.99 17.88
N ALA A 123 14.35 13.25 16.99
CA ALA A 123 15.07 12.03 17.35
C ALA A 123 16.16 12.34 18.39
N ARG A 124 16.32 11.46 19.37
CA ARG A 124 17.32 11.60 20.45
C ARG A 124 18.04 10.28 20.66
N VAL A 125 19.30 10.34 21.10
CA VAL A 125 20.03 9.14 21.51
C VAL A 125 19.55 8.71 22.89
N PHE A 126 19.04 7.49 23.04
CA PHE A 126 18.67 6.96 24.35
C PHE A 126 19.91 6.46 25.09
N ILE A 127 20.21 7.07 26.23
CA ILE A 127 21.39 6.73 27.02
C ILE A 127 21.19 5.31 27.56
N ARG A 128 22.11 4.40 27.20
CA ARG A 128 22.01 2.95 27.50
C ARG A 128 20.71 2.30 26.97
N GLY A 129 20.12 2.87 25.91
CA GLY A 129 18.90 2.35 25.29
C GLY A 129 17.62 2.57 26.09
N ASN A 130 17.64 3.37 27.16
CA ASN A 130 16.45 3.65 27.96
C ASN A 130 15.61 4.79 27.35
N PRO A 131 14.36 4.54 26.90
CA PRO A 131 13.49 5.57 26.33
C PRO A 131 13.14 6.70 27.31
N ASN A 132 13.19 6.44 28.62
CA ASN A 132 12.93 7.42 29.66
C ASN A 132 14.14 8.30 29.99
N ASN A 133 15.32 8.01 29.42
CA ASN A 133 16.53 8.81 29.59
C ASN A 133 17.07 9.30 28.23
N PRO A 134 16.37 10.25 27.60
CA PRO A 134 16.78 10.79 26.31
C PRO A 134 17.99 11.71 26.45
N GLY A 135 19.05 11.42 25.71
CA GLY A 135 20.23 12.26 25.57
C GLY A 135 20.05 13.38 24.54
N GLU A 136 21.15 13.72 23.86
CA GLU A 136 21.19 14.78 22.87
C GLU A 136 20.28 14.51 21.67
N ALA A 137 19.73 15.60 21.12
CA ALA A 137 18.94 15.56 19.90
C ALA A 137 19.84 15.30 18.70
N VAL A 138 19.44 14.35 17.86
CA VAL A 138 20.13 14.03 16.61
C VAL A 138 19.46 14.80 15.49
N PRO A 139 20.17 15.74 14.83
CA PRO A 139 19.62 16.43 13.67
C PRO A 139 19.37 15.42 12.54
N LYS A 140 18.27 15.61 11.83
CA LYS A 140 17.93 14.84 10.63
C LYS A 140 18.90 15.26 9.53
N GLN A 141 19.83 14.42 9.12
CA GLN A 141 20.83 14.76 8.09
C GLN A 141 21.37 13.50 7.44
N PHE A 142 22.11 13.66 6.33
CA PHE A 142 22.68 12.53 5.60
C PHE A 142 23.75 11.78 6.41
N LEU A 143 24.15 10.58 5.97
CA LEU A 143 25.13 9.77 6.68
C LEU A 143 26.49 10.46 6.72
N ALA A 144 27.08 10.62 7.91
CA ALA A 144 28.34 11.34 8.11
C ALA A 144 29.48 10.75 7.26
N VAL A 145 29.58 9.43 7.24
CA VAL A 145 30.63 8.68 6.52
C VAL A 145 30.54 8.84 4.99
N LEU A 146 29.38 9.24 4.47
CA LEU A 146 29.14 9.45 3.04
C LEU A 146 29.02 10.94 2.68
N SER A 147 29.18 11.84 3.65
CA SER A 147 29.04 13.28 3.44
C SER A 147 30.41 13.95 3.45
N ALA A 148 30.53 15.06 2.70
CA ALA A 148 31.63 15.99 2.88
C ALA A 148 31.55 16.66 4.27
N SER A 149 32.62 17.35 4.66
CA SER A 149 32.77 17.99 5.98
C SER A 149 31.72 19.08 6.27
N ASP A 150 30.99 19.56 5.26
CA ASP A 150 29.98 20.61 5.32
C ASP A 150 28.52 20.09 5.40
N ARG A 151 28.32 18.84 5.83
CA ARG A 151 27.01 18.22 5.99
C ARG A 151 26.01 19.11 6.76
N LYS A 152 24.85 19.36 6.16
CA LYS A 152 23.77 20.17 6.76
C LYS A 152 22.56 19.33 7.19
N PRO A 153 21.85 19.76 8.24
CA PRO A 153 20.52 19.25 8.57
C PRO A 153 19.50 19.43 7.45
N PHE A 154 18.58 18.48 7.34
CA PHE A 154 17.39 18.52 6.51
C PHE A 154 16.35 19.45 7.13
N GLU A 155 15.73 20.28 6.29
CA GLU A 155 14.86 21.38 6.71
C GLU A 155 13.37 21.02 6.61
N HIS A 156 12.98 20.04 5.77
CA HIS A 156 11.58 19.80 5.44
C HIS A 156 10.99 18.57 6.16
N GLY A 157 9.87 18.76 6.85
CA GLY A 157 9.04 17.68 7.39
C GLY A 157 9.84 16.65 8.19
N SER A 158 9.65 15.37 7.88
CA SER A 158 10.41 14.26 8.49
C SER A 158 11.85 14.12 7.99
N GLY A 159 12.25 14.87 6.95
CA GLY A 159 13.54 14.71 6.28
C GLY A 159 13.59 13.54 5.28
N ARG A 160 12.51 12.76 5.12
CA ARG A 160 12.46 11.63 4.18
C ARG A 160 12.60 12.08 2.71
N LEU A 161 11.95 13.17 2.34
CA LEU A 161 12.05 13.73 0.99
C LEU A 161 13.46 14.25 0.71
N ASP A 162 14.07 14.94 1.68
CA ASP A 162 15.44 15.46 1.56
C ASP A 162 16.45 14.31 1.46
N LEU A 163 16.28 13.25 2.25
CA LEU A 163 17.07 12.02 2.12
C LEU A 163 16.90 11.37 0.75
N ALA A 164 15.66 11.25 0.25
CA ALA A 164 15.40 10.69 -1.07
C ALA A 164 16.10 11.49 -2.17
N ARG A 165 16.02 12.83 -2.12
CA ARG A 165 16.72 13.73 -3.04
C ARG A 165 18.23 13.57 -2.97
N ALA A 166 18.81 13.47 -1.78
CA ALA A 166 20.24 13.21 -1.60
C ALA A 166 20.68 11.85 -2.18
N ILE A 167 19.84 10.81 -2.07
CA ILE A 167 20.11 9.49 -2.67
C ILE A 167 20.10 9.56 -4.19
N VAL A 168 19.11 10.22 -4.80
CA VAL A 168 18.98 10.31 -6.28
C VAL A 168 19.72 11.52 -6.88
N ASP A 169 20.57 12.18 -6.10
CA ASP A 169 21.31 13.35 -6.55
C ASP A 169 22.24 12.98 -7.72
N ARG A 170 22.40 13.89 -8.68
CA ARG A 170 23.26 13.67 -9.87
C ARG A 170 24.74 13.55 -9.50
N CYS A 171 25.15 14.15 -8.39
CA CYS A 171 26.51 14.03 -7.86
C CYS A 171 26.72 12.69 -7.12
N ASN A 172 25.67 11.89 -6.92
CA ASN A 172 25.79 10.51 -6.41
C ASN A 172 25.79 9.51 -7.58
N PRO A 173 26.96 8.98 -8.00
CA PRO A 173 27.05 8.09 -9.15
C PRO A 173 26.49 6.69 -8.88
N LEU A 174 26.33 6.28 -7.62
CA LEU A 174 25.97 4.91 -7.28
C LEU A 174 24.52 4.59 -7.63
N THR A 175 23.58 5.51 -7.36
CA THR A 175 22.15 5.24 -7.50
C THR A 175 21.77 4.89 -8.94
N ALA A 176 22.29 5.64 -9.92
CA ALA A 176 22.06 5.37 -11.33
C ALA A 176 22.72 4.04 -11.76
N ARG A 177 23.98 3.81 -11.38
CA ARG A 177 24.73 2.58 -11.71
C ARG A 177 24.05 1.33 -11.15
N VAL A 178 23.62 1.37 -9.89
CA VAL A 178 22.93 0.26 -9.23
C VAL A 178 21.60 -0.05 -9.93
N LEU A 179 20.80 0.97 -10.25
CA LEU A 179 19.50 0.74 -10.89
C LEU A 179 19.66 0.22 -12.33
N VAL A 180 20.60 0.79 -13.10
CA VAL A 180 20.95 0.31 -14.44
C VAL A 180 21.40 -1.15 -14.40
N ASN A 181 22.28 -1.50 -13.46
CA ASN A 181 22.75 -2.88 -13.32
C ASN A 181 21.62 -3.86 -13.00
N ARG A 182 20.65 -3.47 -12.16
CA ARG A 182 19.46 -4.29 -11.88
C ARG A 182 18.56 -4.45 -13.10
N ILE A 183 18.32 -3.39 -13.87
CA ILE A 183 17.55 -3.47 -15.11
C ILE A 183 18.26 -4.35 -16.13
N TRP A 184 19.59 -4.22 -16.23
CA TRP A 184 20.42 -5.05 -17.09
C TRP A 184 20.35 -6.53 -16.67
N LEU A 185 20.51 -6.82 -15.38
CA LEU A 185 20.36 -8.15 -14.80
C LEU A 185 19.03 -8.80 -15.19
N HIS A 186 17.91 -8.08 -15.11
CA HIS A 186 16.61 -8.61 -15.51
C HIS A 186 16.48 -8.93 -17.00
N HIS A 187 17.26 -8.28 -17.87
CA HIS A 187 17.26 -8.54 -19.30
C HIS A 187 18.20 -9.66 -19.71
N PHE A 188 19.39 -9.74 -19.10
CA PHE A 188 20.46 -10.65 -19.52
C PHE A 188 20.68 -11.83 -18.56
N GLY A 189 19.96 -11.88 -17.44
CA GLY A 189 20.11 -12.88 -16.37
C GLY A 189 21.34 -12.67 -15.47
N LYS A 190 22.29 -11.84 -15.90
CA LYS A 190 23.51 -11.48 -15.17
C LYS A 190 23.75 -9.97 -15.24
N GLY A 191 24.11 -9.35 -14.12
CA GLY A 191 24.47 -7.93 -14.06
C GLY A 191 25.82 -7.65 -14.71
N LEU A 192 26.04 -6.41 -15.14
CA LEU A 192 27.37 -5.91 -15.51
C LEU A 192 28.32 -5.94 -14.31
N VAL A 193 27.80 -5.59 -13.13
CA VAL A 193 28.40 -5.91 -11.84
C VAL A 193 27.70 -7.16 -11.31
N HIS A 194 28.46 -8.20 -11.00
CA HIS A 194 27.92 -9.49 -10.58
C HIS A 194 27.05 -9.38 -9.33
N THR A 195 27.43 -8.53 -8.38
CA THR A 195 26.74 -8.29 -7.12
C THR A 195 25.73 -7.13 -7.23
N PRO A 196 24.40 -7.38 -7.27
CA PRO A 196 23.42 -6.32 -7.56
C PRO A 196 23.25 -5.28 -6.44
N SER A 197 23.78 -5.55 -5.24
CA SER A 197 23.70 -4.67 -4.07
C SER A 197 25.06 -4.31 -3.46
N ASP A 198 26.17 -4.76 -4.04
CA ASP A 198 27.51 -4.40 -3.57
C ASP A 198 28.34 -3.88 -4.74
N PHE A 199 28.66 -2.59 -4.69
CA PHE A 199 29.47 -1.85 -5.66
C PHE A 199 30.76 -1.32 -4.99
N GLY A 200 31.14 -1.89 -3.85
CA GLY A 200 32.30 -1.48 -3.09
C GLY A 200 33.61 -1.88 -3.75
N LEU A 201 34.73 -1.33 -3.26
CA LEU A 201 36.08 -1.63 -3.77
C LEU A 201 36.52 -3.09 -3.55
N ARG A 202 35.74 -3.87 -2.80
CA ARG A 202 35.97 -5.30 -2.52
C ARG A 202 35.14 -6.21 -3.43
N SER A 203 34.23 -5.67 -4.23
CA SER A 203 33.51 -6.45 -5.24
C SER A 203 34.37 -6.60 -6.50
N GLU A 204 34.03 -7.59 -7.33
CA GLU A 204 34.60 -7.66 -8.68
C GLU A 204 34.24 -6.40 -9.47
N PRO A 205 35.15 -5.92 -10.35
CA PRO A 205 34.85 -4.80 -11.22
C PRO A 205 33.73 -5.15 -12.21
N PRO A 206 33.01 -4.15 -12.74
CA PRO A 206 32.04 -4.39 -13.80
C PRO A 206 32.71 -5.04 -15.02
N THR A 207 32.04 -6.00 -15.66
CA THR A 207 32.54 -6.63 -16.90
C THR A 207 32.72 -5.62 -18.03
N HIS A 208 31.84 -4.61 -18.10
CA HIS A 208 31.87 -3.53 -19.09
C HIS A 208 31.69 -2.17 -18.39
N PRO A 209 32.76 -1.59 -17.82
CA PRO A 209 32.64 -0.36 -17.01
C PRO A 209 32.18 0.85 -17.83
N GLU A 210 32.71 1.02 -19.05
CA GLU A 210 32.31 2.13 -19.93
C GLU A 210 30.84 2.05 -20.35
N LEU A 211 30.33 0.84 -20.60
CA LEU A 211 28.93 0.61 -20.92
C LEU A 211 28.03 0.95 -19.73
N LEU A 212 28.41 0.52 -18.52
CA LEU A 212 27.68 0.85 -17.30
C LEU A 212 27.59 2.36 -17.10
N ASP A 213 28.71 3.07 -17.30
CA ASP A 213 28.78 4.51 -17.15
C ASP A 213 27.97 5.24 -18.22
N TYR A 214 28.05 4.80 -19.48
CA TYR A 214 27.23 5.33 -20.56
C TYR A 214 25.72 5.18 -20.26
N LEU A 215 25.29 4.00 -19.82
CA LEU A 215 23.89 3.73 -19.49
C LEU A 215 23.43 4.53 -18.27
N ALA A 216 24.25 4.65 -17.23
CA ALA A 216 23.95 5.44 -16.03
C ALA A 216 23.84 6.94 -16.34
N ALA A 217 24.80 7.50 -17.08
CA ALA A 217 24.76 8.90 -17.51
C ALA A 217 23.53 9.17 -18.41
N THR A 218 23.28 8.30 -19.38
CA THR A 218 22.12 8.41 -20.29
C THR A 218 20.80 8.34 -19.51
N PHE A 219 20.69 7.43 -18.54
CA PHE A 219 19.51 7.27 -17.70
C PHE A 219 19.21 8.55 -16.91
N MET A 220 20.22 9.18 -16.29
CA MET A 220 20.07 10.46 -15.62
C MET A 220 19.73 11.61 -16.58
N HIS A 221 20.37 11.68 -17.75
CA HIS A 221 20.09 12.71 -18.77
C HIS A 221 18.68 12.61 -19.35
N ARG A 222 18.11 11.41 -19.45
CA ARG A 222 16.76 11.15 -19.95
C ARG A 222 15.70 11.21 -18.85
N GLY A 223 15.99 11.91 -17.75
CA GLY A 223 15.04 12.18 -16.67
C GLY A 223 14.67 10.94 -15.86
N TRP A 224 15.61 10.00 -15.68
CA TRP A 224 15.39 8.77 -14.91
C TRP A 224 14.25 7.89 -15.45
N SER A 225 13.98 7.96 -16.75
CA SER A 225 12.93 7.18 -17.41
C SER A 225 13.33 5.71 -17.57
N ILE A 226 12.80 4.85 -16.70
CA ILE A 226 13.01 3.39 -16.77
C ILE A 226 12.55 2.84 -18.13
N LYS A 227 11.42 3.33 -18.65
CA LYS A 227 10.89 2.93 -19.98
C LYS A 227 11.87 3.25 -21.12
N HIS A 228 12.52 4.42 -21.07
CA HIS A 228 13.52 4.77 -22.07
C HIS A 228 14.74 3.84 -21.99
N LEU A 229 15.22 3.54 -20.78
CA LEU A 229 16.34 2.64 -20.57
C LEU A 229 16.03 1.21 -21.06
N HIS A 230 14.86 0.66 -20.77
CA HIS A 230 14.45 -0.64 -21.33
C HIS A 230 14.48 -0.61 -22.86
N ARG A 231 13.92 0.44 -23.49
CA ARG A 231 13.92 0.57 -24.95
C ARG A 231 15.34 0.64 -25.52
N LEU A 232 16.23 1.41 -24.89
CA LEU A 232 17.63 1.51 -25.31
C LEU A 232 18.32 0.15 -25.30
N ILE A 233 18.15 -0.62 -24.21
CA ILE A 233 18.71 -1.97 -24.10
C ILE A 233 18.10 -2.91 -25.13
N MET A 234 16.77 -2.96 -25.25
CA MET A 234 16.06 -3.89 -26.15
C MET A 234 16.28 -3.63 -27.64
N LEU A 235 16.63 -2.39 -28.00
CA LEU A 235 16.98 -2.02 -29.38
C LEU A 235 18.48 -2.15 -29.68
N SER A 236 19.29 -2.57 -28.71
CA SER A 236 20.72 -2.81 -28.94
C SER A 236 20.96 -4.09 -29.75
N ALA A 237 22.03 -4.09 -30.54
CA ALA A 237 22.45 -5.29 -31.27
C ALA A 237 22.72 -6.48 -30.32
N VAL A 238 23.22 -6.21 -29.10
CA VAL A 238 23.54 -7.24 -28.10
C VAL A 238 22.28 -7.94 -27.59
N TYR A 239 21.21 -7.19 -27.29
CA TYR A 239 19.94 -7.78 -26.84
C TYR A 239 19.25 -8.60 -27.94
N GLN A 240 19.43 -8.21 -29.20
CA GLN A 240 18.81 -8.85 -30.36
C GLN A 240 19.61 -10.02 -30.93
N GLN A 241 20.72 -10.41 -30.29
CA GLN A 241 21.49 -11.56 -30.73
C GLN A 241 20.69 -12.86 -30.59
N GLN A 242 20.99 -13.82 -31.47
CA GLN A 242 20.45 -15.18 -31.34
C GLN A 242 21.07 -15.90 -30.13
N SER A 243 20.36 -16.89 -29.61
CA SER A 243 20.83 -17.76 -28.52
C SER A 243 21.63 -18.97 -29.01
N ASP A 244 21.97 -19.02 -30.29
CA ASP A 244 22.67 -20.14 -30.90
C ASP A 244 24.11 -20.24 -30.38
N ASP A 245 24.55 -21.47 -30.19
CA ASP A 245 25.88 -21.73 -29.68
C ASP A 245 26.94 -21.70 -30.80
N ARG A 246 28.06 -21.03 -30.52
CA ARG A 246 29.20 -20.95 -31.44
C ARG A 246 30.41 -21.59 -30.75
N PRO A 247 30.86 -22.78 -31.20
CA PRO A 247 31.92 -23.52 -30.52
C PRO A 247 33.22 -22.73 -30.31
N ALA A 248 33.61 -21.92 -31.30
CA ALA A 248 34.79 -21.07 -31.21
C ALA A 248 34.66 -19.99 -30.11
N CYS A 249 33.49 -19.35 -29.99
CA CYS A 249 33.24 -18.36 -28.94
C CYS A 249 33.14 -19.00 -27.56
N ARG A 250 32.46 -20.15 -27.45
CA ARG A 250 32.34 -20.91 -26.20
C ARG A 250 33.71 -21.36 -25.67
N ALA A 251 34.64 -21.73 -26.54
CA ALA A 251 35.99 -22.11 -26.13
C ALA A 251 36.77 -20.96 -25.47
N VAL A 252 36.48 -19.71 -25.85
CA VAL A 252 37.14 -18.51 -25.31
C VAL A 252 36.39 -17.95 -24.10
N ASP A 253 35.06 -17.89 -24.16
CA ASP A 253 34.17 -17.34 -23.13
C ASP A 253 32.97 -18.27 -22.90
N PRO A 254 33.17 -19.38 -22.15
CA PRO A 254 32.11 -20.36 -21.88
C PRO A 254 30.91 -19.76 -21.15
N GLU A 255 31.17 -18.80 -20.25
CA GLU A 255 30.19 -18.14 -19.39
C GLU A 255 29.44 -17.00 -20.10
N ASN A 256 29.79 -16.71 -21.37
CA ASN A 256 29.22 -15.64 -22.16
C ASN A 256 29.27 -14.26 -21.47
N ASN A 257 30.37 -13.98 -20.76
CA ASN A 257 30.60 -12.69 -20.12
C ASN A 257 30.71 -11.54 -21.13
N LEU A 258 31.19 -11.82 -22.34
CA LEU A 258 31.34 -10.87 -23.45
C LEU A 258 30.07 -10.74 -24.30
N LEU A 259 29.00 -11.46 -23.96
CA LEU A 259 27.68 -11.33 -24.58
C LEU A 259 27.72 -11.56 -26.10
N TRP A 260 28.34 -12.67 -26.51
CA TRP A 260 28.46 -13.11 -27.90
C TRP A 260 27.23 -13.91 -28.40
N LYS A 261 26.30 -14.23 -27.49
CA LYS A 261 24.94 -14.73 -27.76
C LYS A 261 23.95 -14.22 -26.71
N MET A 262 22.65 -14.35 -26.97
CA MET A 262 21.62 -14.11 -25.94
C MET A 262 21.47 -15.31 -25.00
N ASN A 263 21.49 -15.06 -23.68
CA ASN A 263 21.35 -16.10 -22.66
C ASN A 263 19.91 -16.64 -22.61
N ARG A 264 19.77 -17.96 -22.49
CA ARG A 264 18.47 -18.58 -22.18
C ARG A 264 18.21 -18.41 -20.68
N THR A 265 17.18 -17.63 -20.36
CA THR A 265 16.78 -17.38 -18.96
C THR A 265 15.61 -18.26 -18.58
N ARG A 266 15.68 -18.84 -17.38
CA ARG A 266 14.52 -19.49 -16.77
C ARG A 266 13.48 -18.44 -16.41
N LEU A 267 12.21 -18.72 -16.69
CA LEU A 267 11.12 -17.88 -16.24
C LEU A 267 10.87 -18.08 -14.75
N ASP A 268 10.68 -16.95 -14.06
CA ASP A 268 10.13 -16.89 -12.71
C ASP A 268 8.74 -17.54 -12.63
N PHE A 269 8.29 -17.91 -11.42
CA PHE A 269 6.97 -18.52 -11.25
C PHE A 269 5.84 -17.64 -11.78
N GLU A 270 5.88 -16.35 -11.49
CA GLU A 270 4.87 -15.38 -11.91
C GLU A 270 4.81 -15.27 -13.43
N ALA A 271 5.98 -15.22 -14.08
CA ALA A 271 6.10 -15.20 -15.54
C ALA A 271 5.68 -16.53 -16.16
N THR A 272 6.04 -17.66 -15.56
CA THR A 272 5.66 -19.01 -16.01
C THR A 272 4.15 -19.20 -15.96
N ARG A 273 3.51 -18.80 -14.86
CA ARG A 273 2.05 -18.85 -14.71
C ARG A 273 1.34 -17.95 -15.72
N ASP A 274 1.80 -16.71 -15.86
CA ASP A 274 1.23 -15.77 -16.85
C ASP A 274 1.44 -16.26 -18.29
N ALA A 275 2.57 -16.91 -18.58
CA ALA A 275 2.84 -17.53 -19.88
C ALA A 275 1.89 -18.70 -20.17
N LEU A 276 1.64 -19.59 -19.21
CA LEU A 276 0.66 -20.68 -19.35
C LEU A 276 -0.76 -20.15 -19.63
N LEU A 277 -1.17 -19.08 -18.95
CA LEU A 277 -2.45 -18.42 -19.20
C LEU A 277 -2.49 -17.76 -20.57
N ALA A 278 -1.39 -17.12 -20.99
CA ALA A 278 -1.31 -16.44 -22.28
C ALA A 278 -1.38 -17.43 -23.44
N THR A 279 -0.65 -18.54 -23.37
CA THR A 279 -0.66 -19.59 -24.40
C THR A 279 -2.04 -20.26 -24.49
N ALA A 280 -2.67 -20.54 -23.36
CA ALA A 280 -4.05 -21.04 -23.31
C ALA A 280 -5.11 -20.02 -23.78
N GLY A 281 -4.74 -18.76 -24.00
CA GLY A 281 -5.68 -17.69 -24.37
C GLY A 281 -6.62 -17.26 -23.24
N ALA A 282 -6.27 -17.61 -22.00
CA ALA A 282 -7.07 -17.35 -20.81
C ALA A 282 -6.73 -16.01 -20.14
N LEU A 283 -5.51 -15.48 -20.36
CA LEU A 283 -4.95 -14.39 -19.56
C LEU A 283 -5.80 -13.10 -19.58
N ASP A 284 -6.33 -12.70 -18.42
CA ASP A 284 -6.93 -11.38 -18.20
C ASP A 284 -5.83 -10.32 -18.03
N ARG A 285 -5.74 -9.41 -19.01
CA ARG A 285 -4.76 -8.30 -19.08
C ARG A 285 -5.27 -6.99 -18.46
N ARG A 286 -6.45 -6.97 -17.82
CA ARG A 286 -7.00 -5.77 -17.19
C ARG A 286 -6.01 -5.18 -16.19
N LEU A 287 -5.78 -3.87 -16.31
CA LEU A 287 -4.92 -3.11 -15.42
C LEU A 287 -5.71 -2.60 -14.21
N GLY A 288 -5.11 -2.72 -13.03
CA GLY A 288 -5.72 -2.30 -11.77
C GLY A 288 -6.89 -3.18 -11.32
N GLY A 289 -7.58 -2.78 -10.26
CA GLY A 289 -8.65 -3.57 -9.62
C GLY A 289 -8.12 -4.51 -8.53
N ARG A 290 -9.03 -5.21 -7.85
CA ARG A 290 -8.73 -5.97 -6.62
C ARG A 290 -7.77 -7.14 -6.83
N SER A 291 -6.97 -7.44 -5.82
CA SER A 291 -6.17 -8.67 -5.80
C SER A 291 -7.05 -9.91 -5.68
N PHE A 292 -6.54 -11.07 -6.11
CA PHE A 292 -7.19 -12.37 -5.97
C PHE A 292 -6.35 -13.31 -5.10
N LYS A 293 -6.99 -14.19 -4.33
CA LYS A 293 -6.29 -15.01 -3.31
C LYS A 293 -5.74 -16.34 -3.83
N ASP A 294 -6.47 -17.02 -4.71
CA ASP A 294 -6.09 -18.36 -5.17
C ASP A 294 -5.39 -18.31 -6.54
N LEU A 295 -4.10 -18.66 -6.54
CA LEU A 295 -3.26 -18.73 -7.74
C LEU A 295 -3.47 -20.00 -8.56
N THR A 296 -3.91 -21.07 -7.90
CA THR A 296 -4.07 -22.42 -8.45
C THR A 296 -5.51 -22.76 -8.79
N ALA A 297 -6.46 -21.92 -8.40
CA ALA A 297 -7.83 -22.02 -8.88
C ALA A 297 -7.86 -21.96 -10.41
N SER A 298 -8.54 -22.94 -11.03
CA SER A 298 -8.67 -23.04 -12.49
C SER A 298 -9.34 -21.82 -13.12
N GLN A 299 -10.17 -21.10 -12.37
CA GLN A 299 -10.86 -19.87 -12.79
C GLN A 299 -9.98 -18.62 -12.66
N SER A 300 -8.79 -18.74 -12.06
CA SER A 300 -7.89 -17.62 -11.81
C SER A 300 -7.10 -17.28 -13.06
N THR A 301 -7.66 -16.43 -13.92
CA THR A 301 -7.06 -16.05 -15.20
C THR A 301 -6.28 -14.76 -15.19
N ARG A 302 -6.29 -14.04 -14.06
CA ARG A 302 -5.67 -12.73 -13.95
C ARG A 302 -4.15 -12.82 -13.78
N ARG A 303 -3.45 -11.81 -14.33
CA ARG A 303 -1.98 -11.67 -14.18
C ARG A 303 -1.53 -11.83 -12.74
N THR A 304 -0.46 -12.58 -12.56
CA THR A 304 0.09 -12.97 -11.25
C THR A 304 0.53 -11.77 -10.42
N VAL A 305 0.87 -10.63 -11.04
CA VAL A 305 1.17 -9.36 -10.36
C VAL A 305 0.02 -8.85 -9.48
N TYR A 306 -1.21 -9.29 -9.73
CA TYR A 306 -2.39 -8.95 -8.92
C TYR A 306 -2.75 -10.04 -7.89
N ALA A 307 -1.89 -11.04 -7.70
CA ALA A 307 -2.10 -12.02 -6.66
C ALA A 307 -1.99 -11.37 -5.27
N TYR A 308 -2.86 -11.78 -4.37
CA TYR A 308 -2.82 -11.38 -2.98
C TYR A 308 -1.70 -12.15 -2.27
N LEU A 309 -0.81 -11.42 -1.61
CA LEU A 309 0.26 -11.98 -0.80
C LEU A 309 0.06 -11.55 0.66
N ASP A 310 -0.13 -12.54 1.53
CA ASP A 310 -0.01 -12.31 2.97
C ASP A 310 1.47 -12.40 3.36
N ARG A 311 2.04 -11.27 3.80
CA ARG A 311 3.46 -11.22 4.18
C ARG A 311 3.79 -12.12 5.37
N LEU A 312 2.83 -12.32 6.29
CA LEU A 312 3.01 -13.16 7.47
C LEU A 312 2.79 -14.65 7.16
N ASN A 313 2.08 -14.95 6.07
CA ASN A 313 1.77 -16.31 5.66
C ASN A 313 1.92 -16.49 4.14
N VAL A 314 3.16 -16.41 3.67
CA VAL A 314 3.49 -16.63 2.25
C VAL A 314 3.10 -18.06 1.86
N PRO A 315 2.22 -18.25 0.85
CA PRO A 315 1.83 -19.57 0.38
C PRO A 315 3.03 -20.46 0.06
N GLY A 316 2.95 -21.75 0.42
CA GLY A 316 4.04 -22.71 0.19
C GLY A 316 4.45 -22.80 -1.28
N LEU A 317 3.52 -22.58 -2.22
CA LEU A 317 3.80 -22.55 -3.66
C LEU A 317 4.85 -21.50 -4.03
N PHE A 318 4.76 -20.29 -3.50
CA PHE A 318 5.76 -19.25 -3.77
C PHE A 318 7.14 -19.65 -3.25
N ARG A 319 7.20 -20.26 -2.06
CA ARG A 319 8.46 -20.73 -1.47
C ARG A 319 9.09 -21.86 -2.31
N THR A 320 8.27 -22.77 -2.84
CA THR A 320 8.73 -23.84 -3.73
C THR A 320 9.40 -23.31 -5.00
N PHE A 321 8.99 -22.13 -5.48
CA PHE A 321 9.56 -21.48 -6.66
C PHE A 321 10.42 -20.26 -6.29
N ASP A 322 11.20 -20.38 -5.21
CA ASP A 322 12.25 -19.43 -4.83
C ASP A 322 11.75 -17.98 -4.66
N PHE A 323 10.51 -17.79 -4.21
CA PHE A 323 10.00 -16.44 -3.93
C PHE A 323 10.80 -15.79 -2.79
N PRO A 324 11.33 -14.56 -2.99
CA PRO A 324 12.12 -13.90 -1.97
C PRO A 324 11.28 -13.59 -0.72
N SER A 325 11.87 -13.73 0.46
CA SER A 325 11.17 -13.43 1.71
C SER A 325 10.67 -11.98 1.72
N PRO A 326 9.39 -11.72 2.06
CA PRO A 326 8.85 -10.37 2.16
C PRO A 326 9.39 -9.59 3.37
N ASP A 327 10.06 -10.27 4.30
CA ASP A 327 10.56 -9.68 5.55
C ASP A 327 11.97 -9.09 5.40
N ALA A 328 12.66 -9.39 4.29
CA ALA A 328 14.02 -8.96 4.05
C ALA A 328 14.19 -8.37 2.64
N THR A 329 15.22 -7.55 2.46
CA THR A 329 15.60 -7.10 1.13
C THR A 329 16.34 -8.23 0.43
N SER A 330 15.92 -8.56 -0.79
CA SER A 330 16.58 -9.54 -1.64
C SER A 330 17.20 -8.84 -2.85
N PRO A 331 18.52 -8.98 -3.09
CA PRO A 331 19.18 -8.36 -4.24
C PRO A 331 18.88 -9.10 -5.55
N GLN A 332 18.61 -10.41 -5.47
CA GLN A 332 18.28 -11.30 -6.58
C GLN A 332 17.51 -12.50 -6.04
N ARG A 333 16.65 -13.08 -6.89
CA ARG A 333 15.97 -14.34 -6.59
C ARG A 333 16.95 -15.49 -6.80
N ASP A 334 16.98 -16.42 -5.85
CA ASP A 334 17.73 -17.66 -6.00
C ASP A 334 17.06 -18.56 -7.04
N VAL A 335 17.83 -19.39 -7.72
CA VAL A 335 17.31 -20.32 -8.73
C VAL A 335 17.66 -21.73 -8.29
N THR A 336 16.67 -22.46 -7.79
CA THR A 336 16.83 -23.86 -7.40
C THR A 336 16.10 -24.78 -8.37
N THR A 337 16.69 -25.96 -8.61
CA THR A 337 16.06 -27.00 -9.43
C THR A 337 15.71 -28.16 -8.51
N VAL A 338 14.45 -28.20 -8.07
CA VAL A 338 13.97 -29.20 -7.10
C VAL A 338 12.80 -30.00 -7.65
N ALA A 339 12.72 -31.28 -7.29
CA ALA A 339 11.66 -32.19 -7.77
C ALA A 339 10.22 -31.67 -7.54
N PRO A 340 9.88 -31.00 -6.41
CA PRO A 340 8.55 -30.43 -6.21
C PRO A 340 8.10 -29.43 -7.29
N GLN A 341 9.02 -28.64 -7.86
CA GLN A 341 8.69 -27.70 -8.94
C GLN A 341 8.27 -28.44 -10.22
N VAL A 342 8.97 -29.53 -10.56
CA VAL A 342 8.66 -30.38 -11.72
C VAL A 342 7.32 -31.10 -11.51
N LEU A 343 7.13 -31.70 -10.32
CA LEU A 343 5.88 -32.37 -9.97
C LEU A 343 4.68 -31.42 -9.98
N PHE A 344 4.87 -30.15 -9.61
CA PHE A 344 3.85 -29.11 -9.76
C PHE A 344 3.45 -28.93 -11.23
N LEU A 345 4.43 -28.79 -12.13
CA LEU A 345 4.15 -28.60 -13.56
C LEU A 345 3.48 -29.83 -14.19
N MET A 346 3.78 -31.04 -13.72
CA MET A 346 3.19 -32.27 -14.26
C MET A 346 1.78 -32.54 -13.73
N ASN A 347 1.53 -32.28 -12.44
CA ASN A 347 0.35 -32.83 -11.75
C ASN A 347 -0.64 -31.77 -11.27
N ASN A 348 -0.27 -30.49 -11.24
CA ASN A 348 -1.15 -29.47 -10.67
C ASN A 348 -2.40 -29.25 -11.54
N SER A 349 -3.57 -29.19 -10.90
CA SER A 349 -4.87 -29.01 -11.57
C SER A 349 -4.96 -27.73 -12.39
N PHE A 350 -4.28 -26.65 -11.98
CA PHE A 350 -4.17 -25.42 -12.75
C PHE A 350 -3.47 -25.67 -14.09
N VAL A 351 -2.31 -26.33 -14.07
CA VAL A 351 -1.50 -26.58 -15.27
C VAL A 351 -2.23 -27.52 -16.22
N LEU A 352 -2.80 -28.61 -15.70
CA LEU A 352 -3.65 -29.52 -16.49
C LEU A 352 -4.88 -28.80 -17.06
N GLY A 353 -5.46 -27.86 -16.31
CA GLY A 353 -6.54 -27.00 -16.78
C GLY A 353 -6.13 -26.13 -17.98
N GLN A 354 -4.97 -25.48 -17.90
CA GLN A 354 -4.42 -24.66 -19.00
C GLN A 354 -4.07 -25.51 -20.22
N ALA A 355 -3.50 -26.71 -20.04
CA ALA A 355 -3.23 -27.63 -21.14
C ALA A 355 -4.51 -28.05 -21.88
N ARG A 356 -5.58 -28.37 -21.14
CA ARG A 356 -6.89 -28.67 -21.75
C ARG A 356 -7.49 -27.46 -22.47
N GLN A 357 -7.28 -26.26 -21.96
CA GLN A 357 -7.76 -25.03 -22.60
C GLN A 357 -6.97 -24.71 -23.88
N LEU A 358 -5.66 -24.97 -23.89
CA LEU A 358 -4.81 -24.86 -25.07
C LEU A 358 -5.31 -25.77 -26.20
N LEU A 359 -5.63 -27.03 -25.90
CA LEU A 359 -6.18 -27.99 -26.88
C LEU A 359 -7.54 -27.57 -27.46
N ARG A 360 -8.29 -26.71 -26.76
CA ARG A 360 -9.58 -26.17 -27.23
C ARG A 360 -9.42 -24.96 -28.14
N ARG A 361 -8.20 -24.43 -28.32
CA ARG A 361 -7.97 -23.31 -29.23
C ARG A 361 -8.21 -23.76 -30.68
N PRO A 362 -8.88 -22.94 -31.50
CA PRO A 362 -9.15 -23.29 -32.90
C PRO A 362 -7.88 -23.66 -33.67
N GLU A 363 -6.80 -22.91 -33.44
CA GLU A 363 -5.48 -23.10 -34.03
C GLU A 363 -4.84 -24.46 -33.71
N MET A 364 -5.12 -25.02 -32.52
CA MET A 364 -4.56 -26.31 -32.08
C MET A 364 -5.50 -27.47 -32.42
N ALA A 365 -6.80 -27.24 -32.40
CA ALA A 365 -7.80 -28.27 -32.71
C ALA A 365 -7.78 -28.69 -34.19
N SER A 366 -7.24 -27.85 -35.08
CA SER A 366 -7.04 -28.16 -36.49
C SER A 366 -5.75 -28.93 -36.80
N GLU A 367 -4.81 -28.96 -35.85
CA GLU A 367 -3.54 -29.67 -36.01
C GLU A 367 -3.73 -31.15 -35.65
N THR A 368 -3.62 -32.02 -36.65
CA THR A 368 -3.45 -33.47 -36.43
C THR A 368 -1.97 -33.77 -36.25
N ASP A 369 -1.63 -34.64 -35.29
CA ASP A 369 -0.25 -35.10 -35.10
C ASP A 369 0.35 -35.51 -36.45
N ALA A 370 1.51 -34.94 -36.78
CA ALA A 370 2.31 -35.40 -37.90
C ALA A 370 2.81 -36.81 -37.55
N ALA A 371 2.28 -37.81 -38.26
CA ALA A 371 2.57 -39.23 -38.06
C ALA A 371 4.06 -39.58 -38.22
#